data_AF-Q7XJ45-F1
#
_entry.id   AF-Q7XJ45-F1
#
_cell.length_a   1.000
_cell.length_b   1.000
_cell.length_c   1.000
_cell.angle_alpha   90.00
_cell.angle_beta   90.00
_cell.angle_gamma   90.00
#
_symmetry.space_group_name_H-M   'P 1'
#
loop_
_entity.id
_entity.type
_entity.pdbx_description
1 polymer ?
#
loop_
_entity_poly.entity_id
_entity_poly.type
_entity_poly.pdbx_seq_one_letter_code
_entity_poly.pdbx_strand_id
1 'polypeptide(L)' 'DWELAGGVTPEKLNMEESYGLTLQRAVPLVVHPKPRLAPNVYGLGSG' A
#
# COMPACT_ATOMS: atom_id res chain seq x y z
N ASP A 1 3.97 -0.63 8.50
CA ASP A 1 4.69 -0.55 7.22
C ASP A 1 3.80 -1.02 6.07
N TRP A 2 4.28 -0.95 4.84
CA TRP A 2 3.58 -1.45 3.65
C TRP A 2 4.61 -1.90 2.61
N GLU A 3 4.17 -2.71 1.64
CA GLU A 3 4.96 -3.13 0.49
C GLU A 3 4.14 -3.08 -0.80
N LEU A 4 4.80 -2.95 -1.95
CA LEU A 4 4.14 -2.93 -3.25
C LEU A 4 3.59 -4.31 -3.60
N ALA A 5 2.38 -4.34 -4.15
CA ALA A 5 1.78 -5.58 -4.62
C ALA A 5 2.51 -6.14 -5.85
N GLY A 6 2.57 -7.47 -5.96
CA GLY A 6 3.07 -8.14 -7.18
C GLY A 6 4.59 -8.04 -7.40
N GLY A 7 5.38 -7.67 -6.40
CA GLY A 7 6.85 -7.63 -6.52
C GLY A 7 7.39 -6.53 -7.43
N VAL A 8 6.58 -5.51 -7.71
CA VAL A 8 6.98 -4.34 -8.49
C VAL A 8 7.98 -3.52 -7.67
N THR A 9 9.07 -3.06 -8.29
CA THR A 9 10.01 -2.13 -7.66
C THR A 9 9.59 -0.68 -7.94
N PRO A 10 9.94 0.29 -7.09
CA PRO A 10 9.53 1.69 -7.27
C PRO A 10 9.84 2.26 -8.66
N GLU A 11 10.96 1.85 -9.25
CA GLU A 11 11.44 2.32 -10.56
C GLU A 11 10.56 1.85 -11.72
N LYS A 12 9.72 0.83 -11.50
CA LYS A 12 8.82 0.26 -12.50
C LYS A 12 7.37 0.73 -12.33
N LEU A 13 7.10 1.63 -11.38
CA LEU A 13 5.76 2.19 -11.20
C LEU A 13 5.39 3.11 -12.34
N ASN A 14 4.18 2.95 -12.88
CA ASN A 14 3.60 3.95 -13.77
C ASN A 14 3.23 5.20 -12.93
N MET A 15 3.81 6.33 -13.30
CA MET A 15 3.60 7.63 -12.66
C MET A 15 2.86 8.62 -13.57
N GLU A 16 2.32 8.16 -14.69
CA GLU A 16 1.50 8.97 -15.58
C GLU A 16 0.18 9.33 -14.90
N GLU A 17 -0.38 10.47 -15.32
CA GLU A 17 -1.62 11.02 -14.78
C GLU A 17 -2.79 10.78 -15.74
N SER A 18 -3.97 10.56 -15.18
CA SER A 18 -5.25 10.56 -15.87
C SER A 18 -6.03 11.80 -15.45
N TYR A 19 -6.39 12.62 -16.44
CA TYR A 19 -7.16 13.85 -16.23
C TYR A 19 -8.66 13.57 -16.32
N GLY A 20 -9.45 14.15 -15.40
CA GLY A 20 -10.90 13.98 -15.30
C GLY A 20 -11.49 14.99 -14.32
N LEU A 21 -12.49 14.60 -13.53
CA LEU A 21 -13.02 15.47 -12.47
C LEU A 21 -11.96 15.81 -11.41
N THR A 22 -11.05 14.87 -11.15
CA THR A 22 -9.89 15.01 -10.26
C THR A 22 -8.65 14.49 -10.98
N LEU A 23 -7.47 15.01 -10.63
CA LEU A 23 -6.21 14.45 -11.09
C LEU A 23 -5.90 13.15 -10.35
N GLN A 24 -5.70 12.05 -11.08
CA GLN A 24 -5.37 10.73 -10.52
C GLN A 24 -4.23 10.09 -11.30
N ARG A 25 -3.56 9.07 -10.73
CA ARG A 25 -2.62 8.25 -11.53
C ARG A 25 -3.38 7.44 -12.57
N ALA A 26 -2.79 7.27 -13.75
CA ALA A 26 -3.32 6.45 -14.82
C ALA A 26 -3.48 4.98 -14.40
N VAL A 27 -2.55 4.49 -13.56
CA VAL A 27 -2.65 3.17 -12.93
C VAL A 27 -2.72 3.34 -11.40
N PRO A 28 -3.72 2.75 -10.73
CA PRO A 28 -3.80 2.79 -9.26
C PRO A 28 -2.58 2.14 -8.61
N LEU A 29 -2.09 2.74 -7.51
CA LEU A 29 -1.07 2.12 -6.67
C LEU A 29 -1.73 1.12 -5.72
N VAL A 30 -1.25 -0.12 -5.77
CA VAL A 30 -1.73 -1.20 -4.91
C VAL A 30 -0.62 -1.61 -3.96
N VAL A 31 -0.95 -1.65 -2.66
CA VAL A 31 -0.01 -1.99 -1.58
C VAL A 31 -0.60 -3.05 -0.66
N HIS A 32 0.29 -3.86 -0.06
CA HIS A 32 -0.06 -4.76 1.03
C HIS A 32 0.32 -4.13 2.37
N PRO A 33 -0.64 -3.93 3.29
CA PRO A 33 -0.33 -3.39 4.61
C PRO A 33 0.45 -4.43 5.43
N LYS A 34 1.47 -3.97 6.16
CA LYS A 34 2.17 -4.78 7.15
C LYS A 34 1.77 -4.35 8.55
N PRO A 35 1.35 -5.29 9.42
CA PRO A 35 1.09 -5.00 10.82
C PRO A 35 2.28 -4.27 11.44
N ARG A 36 2.01 -3.17 12.15
CA ARG A 36 3.07 -2.38 12.80
C ARG A 36 3.61 -3.09 14.04
N LEU A 37 2.76 -3.84 14.72
CA LEU A 37 3.09 -4.59 15.92
C LEU A 37 2.89 -6.09 15.66
N ALA A 38 3.44 -6.93 16.53
CA ALA A 38 3.17 -8.36 16.48
C ALA A 38 1.67 -8.63 16.74
N PRO A 39 1.07 -9.68 16.13
CA PRO A 39 -0.35 -9.97 16.29
C PRO A 39 -0.82 -10.07 17.75
N ASN A 40 0.02 -10.59 18.64
CA ASN A 40 -0.26 -10.73 20.06
C ASN A 40 -0.38 -9.40 20.83
N VAL A 41 0.15 -8.29 20.28
CA VAL A 41 0.02 -6.96 20.88
C VAL A 41 -1.33 -6.31 20.52
N TYR A 42 -1.95 -6.76 19.44
CA TYR A 42 -3.29 -6.31 19.06
C TYR A 42 -4.40 -7.06 19.81
N GLY A 43 -4.09 -8.20 20.41
CA GLY A 43 -4.98 -8.90 21.34
C GLY A 43 -5.00 -8.19 22.68
N LEU A 44 -6.20 -7.84 23.16
CA LEU A 44 -6.46 -7.43 24.55
C LEU A 44 -5.63 -8.34 25.46
N GLY A 45 -4.78 -7.76 26.31
CA GLY A 45 -3.79 -8.48 27.10
C GLY A 45 -4.38 -9.76 27.68
N SER A 46 -3.72 -10.89 27.41
CA SER A 46 -3.94 -12.10 28.18
C SER A 46 -3.76 -11.73 29.64
N GLY A 47 -4.86 -11.75 30.40
CA GLY A 47 -4.83 -11.65 31.86
C GLY A 47 -4.09 -12.82 32.49
#